data_AF-A0A941U1K8-F1
#
_entry.id   AF-A0A941U1K8-F1
#
_cell.length_a   1.000
_cell.length_b   1.000
_cell.length_c   1.000
_cell.angle_alpha   90.00
_cell.angle_beta   90.00
_cell.angle_gamma   90.00
#
_symmetry.space_group_name_H-M   'P 1'
#
loop_
_entity.id
_entity.type
_entity.pdbx_description
1 polymer ?
#
loop_
_entity_poly.entity_id
_entity_poly.type
_entity_poly.pdbx_seq_one_letter_code
_entity_poly.pdbx_strand_id
1 'polypeptide(L)'
;MPHRYPGRRLLSSLTLAAAAIALPLQAVAQEQPKRGGTFVVGSTQTARHLNGAVQSGVATAMPSTQLFASPLRFDDKWNAQPYLAESWKLAEDGKSLTLNLRKGAVFHDGKPITSADVAFSVMAIKANHPFQTMLGPVERVD
;
A
#
# COMPACT_ATOMS: atom_id res chain seq x y z
N MET A 1 -31.64 24.44 83.41
CA MET A 1 -30.44 25.14 83.95
C MET A 1 -29.66 24.13 84.78
N PRO A 2 -28.31 24.08 84.82
CA PRO A 2 -27.24 24.60 83.94
C PRO A 2 -26.46 23.42 83.26
N HIS A 3 -25.93 23.53 82.04
CA HIS A 3 -24.71 24.22 81.59
C HIS A 3 -23.41 23.39 81.76
N ARG A 4 -22.86 22.89 80.64
CA ARG A 4 -21.47 23.09 80.14
C ARG A 4 -20.99 21.95 79.23
N TYR A 5 -20.77 22.28 77.95
CA TYR A 5 -19.81 21.62 77.03
C TYR A 5 -18.37 22.00 77.50
N PRO A 6 -17.30 21.20 77.26
CA PRO A 6 -16.82 20.88 75.90
C PRO A 6 -16.06 19.55 75.74
N GLY A 7 -15.76 19.18 74.49
CA GLY A 7 -14.80 18.12 74.20
C GLY A 7 -14.88 17.57 72.78
N ARG A 8 -14.49 18.37 71.78
CA ARG A 8 -14.22 17.86 70.43
C ARG A 8 -13.05 16.88 70.51
N ARG A 9 -13.31 15.60 70.25
CA ARG A 9 -12.31 14.64 69.80
C ARG A 9 -12.90 13.87 68.61
N LEU A 10 -12.42 14.25 67.43
CA LEU A 10 -12.60 13.52 66.18
C LEU A 10 -11.86 12.18 66.29
N LEU A 11 -12.59 11.09 66.12
CA LEU A 11 -12.09 9.73 65.88
C LEU A 11 -12.83 9.28 64.60
N SER A 12 -12.22 9.37 63.42
CA SER A 12 -11.36 8.36 62.78
C SER A 12 -12.10 7.05 62.47
N SER A 13 -11.98 6.60 61.21
CA SER A 13 -12.41 5.30 60.62
C SER A 13 -13.87 5.25 60.12
N LEU A 14 -14.23 4.72 58.95
CA LEU A 14 -13.59 3.83 57.97
C LEU A 14 -13.85 4.33 56.53
N THR A 15 -12.81 4.40 55.71
CA THR A 15 -12.91 4.38 54.25
C THR A 15 -13.03 2.93 53.77
N LEU A 16 -14.15 2.55 53.16
CA LEU A 16 -14.24 1.31 52.39
C LEU A 16 -14.04 1.65 50.90
N ALA A 17 -12.85 1.35 50.41
CA ALA A 17 -12.48 1.45 49.00
C ALA A 17 -13.11 0.29 48.22
N ALA A 18 -14.04 0.58 47.31
CA ALA A 18 -14.47 -0.37 46.29
C ALA A 18 -13.47 -0.31 45.12
N ALA A 19 -12.45 -1.17 45.16
CA ALA A 19 -11.56 -1.41 44.04
C ALA A 19 -12.33 -2.20 42.96
N ALA A 20 -12.83 -1.50 41.94
CA ALA A 20 -13.31 -2.13 40.72
C ALA A 20 -12.12 -2.76 40.00
N ILE A 21 -12.12 -4.09 39.94
CA ILE A 21 -11.12 -4.91 39.26
C ILE A 21 -11.18 -4.58 37.76
N ALA A 22 -10.18 -3.86 37.27
CA ALA A 22 -9.93 -3.73 35.84
C ALA A 22 -9.47 -5.10 35.31
N LEU A 23 -10.37 -5.83 34.66
CA LEU A 23 -9.99 -6.98 33.85
C LEU A 23 -9.13 -6.47 32.68
N PRO A 24 -7.90 -6.95 32.49
CA PRO A 24 -7.16 -6.62 31.28
C PRO A 24 -7.91 -7.27 30.12
N LEU A 25 -8.43 -6.44 29.20
CA LEU A 25 -8.77 -6.92 27.86
C LEU A 25 -7.50 -7.54 27.30
N GLN A 26 -7.48 -8.87 27.20
CA GLN A 26 -6.45 -9.56 26.45
C GLN A 26 -6.53 -9.04 25.02
N ALA A 27 -5.52 -8.27 24.62
CA ALA A 27 -5.32 -7.93 23.23
C ALA A 27 -5.27 -9.25 22.45
N VAL A 28 -6.22 -9.44 21.53
CA VAL A 28 -6.22 -10.59 20.64
C VAL A 28 -4.94 -10.47 19.82
N ALA A 29 -3.93 -11.28 20.15
CA ALA A 29 -2.67 -11.27 19.42
C ALA A 29 -2.99 -11.68 17.98
N GLN A 30 -2.85 -10.73 17.06
CA GLN A 30 -3.04 -10.97 15.64
C GLN A 30 -2.00 -12.02 15.21
N GLU A 31 -2.46 -13.17 14.71
CA GLU A 31 -1.57 -14.24 14.24
C GLU A 31 -0.53 -13.65 13.26
N GLN A 32 0.74 -13.96 13.48
CA GLN A 32 1.78 -13.52 12.54
C GLN A 32 1.53 -14.15 11.16
N PRO A 33 1.64 -13.38 10.07
CA PRO A 33 1.44 -13.92 8.72
C PRO A 33 2.39 -15.08 8.45
N LYS A 34 1.84 -16.24 8.09
CA LYS A 34 2.64 -17.39 7.64
C LYS A 34 3.24 -17.07 6.27
N ARG A 35 4.57 -17.09 6.16
CA ARG A 35 5.27 -16.90 4.88
C ARG A 35 5.32 -18.21 4.09
N GLY A 36 5.17 -18.10 2.77
CA GLY A 36 5.17 -19.25 1.86
C GLY A 36 3.78 -19.87 1.67
N GLY A 37 3.74 -21.04 1.02
CA GLY A 37 2.52 -21.73 0.63
C GLY A 37 2.04 -21.38 -0.78
N THR A 38 0.88 -21.92 -1.14
CA THR A 38 0.25 -21.70 -2.46
C THR A 38 -1.06 -20.95 -2.27
N PHE A 39 -1.15 -19.78 -2.88
CA PHE A 39 -2.41 -19.07 -3.01
C PHE A 39 -3.08 -19.47 -4.32
N VAL A 40 -4.31 -20.01 -4.24
CA VAL A 40 -5.08 -20.48 -5.39
C VAL A 40 -6.26 -19.54 -5.61
N VAL A 41 -6.34 -18.95 -6.81
CA VAL A 41 -7.46 -18.09 -7.21
C VAL A 41 -8.23 -18.76 -8.35
N GLY A 42 -9.53 -18.94 -8.16
CA GLY A 42 -10.43 -19.37 -9.23
C GLY A 42 -10.76 -18.19 -10.16
N SER A 43 -10.75 -18.43 -11.48
CA SER A 43 -11.18 -17.45 -12.48
C SER A 43 -12.22 -18.09 -13.40
N THR A 44 -13.28 -17.34 -13.72
CA THR A 44 -14.26 -17.73 -14.75
C THR A 44 -13.84 -17.33 -16.15
N GLN A 45 -12.76 -16.55 -16.27
CA GLN A 45 -12.24 -16.03 -17.53
C GLN A 45 -10.88 -16.65 -17.84
N THR A 46 -10.62 -16.92 -19.11
CA THR A 46 -9.33 -17.43 -19.60
C THR A 46 -8.53 -16.32 -20.26
N ALA A 47 -7.28 -16.13 -19.83
CA ALA A 47 -6.38 -15.17 -20.45
C ALA A 47 -5.97 -15.65 -21.85
N ARG A 48 -6.13 -14.79 -22.87
CA ARG A 48 -5.60 -15.07 -24.22
C ARG A 48 -4.12 -14.73 -24.36
N HIS A 49 -3.65 -13.81 -23.53
CA HIS A 49 -2.27 -13.36 -23.44
C HIS A 49 -1.98 -12.95 -22.00
N LEU A 50 -0.72 -13.02 -21.58
CA LEU A 50 -0.26 -12.53 -20.29
C LEU A 50 0.38 -11.13 -20.33
N ASN A 51 0.23 -10.40 -21.45
CA ASN A 51 0.87 -9.11 -21.66
C ASN A 51 -0.18 -8.01 -21.64
N GLY A 52 -0.24 -7.30 -20.52
CA GLY A 52 -1.14 -6.15 -20.34
C GLY A 52 -0.82 -4.95 -21.25
N ALA A 53 0.34 -4.91 -21.90
CA ALA A 53 0.69 -3.81 -22.82
C ALA A 53 -0.05 -3.86 -24.15
N VAL A 54 -0.62 -5.02 -24.54
CA VAL A 54 -1.26 -5.22 -25.84
C VAL A 54 -2.71 -5.73 -25.73
N GLN A 55 -3.16 -6.05 -24.51
CA GLN A 55 -4.49 -6.62 -24.28
C GLN A 55 -5.07 -6.12 -22.96
N SER A 56 -6.33 -5.69 -23.00
CA SER A 56 -7.08 -5.27 -21.81
C SER A 56 -7.99 -6.38 -21.27
N GLY A 57 -8.50 -6.17 -20.06
CA GLY A 57 -9.48 -7.04 -19.40
C GLY A 57 -8.91 -7.79 -18.19
N VAL A 58 -9.80 -8.15 -17.26
CA VAL A 58 -9.46 -8.79 -15.98
C VAL A 58 -8.70 -10.10 -16.18
N ALA A 59 -9.12 -10.90 -17.17
CA ALA A 59 -8.48 -12.18 -17.49
C ALA A 59 -6.97 -12.04 -17.76
N THR A 60 -6.57 -10.99 -18.49
CA THR A 60 -5.16 -10.68 -18.77
C THR A 60 -4.50 -9.97 -17.59
N ALA A 61 -5.19 -9.00 -16.97
CA ALA A 61 -4.62 -8.15 -15.93
C ALA A 61 -4.22 -8.94 -14.67
N MET A 62 -5.04 -9.90 -14.25
CA MET A 62 -4.79 -10.74 -13.06
C MET A 62 -3.40 -11.40 -13.09
N PRO A 63 -3.04 -12.21 -14.11
CA PRO A 63 -1.68 -12.77 -14.18
C PRO A 63 -0.63 -11.74 -14.58
N SER A 64 -0.95 -10.74 -15.43
CA SER A 64 0.03 -9.74 -15.88
C SER A 64 0.62 -8.95 -14.72
N THR A 65 -0.19 -8.56 -13.73
CA THR A 65 0.24 -7.79 -12.56
C THR A 65 1.17 -8.57 -11.61
N GLN A 66 1.25 -9.90 -11.76
CA GLN A 66 2.20 -10.74 -11.02
C GLN A 66 3.53 -10.89 -11.76
N LEU A 67 3.55 -10.64 -13.07
CA LEU A 67 4.73 -10.80 -13.94
C LEU A 67 5.46 -9.47 -14.19
N PHE A 68 4.71 -8.38 -14.29
CA PHE A 68 5.23 -7.05 -14.63
C PHE A 68 5.12 -6.09 -13.44
N ALA A 69 6.10 -5.18 -13.35
CA ALA A 69 6.11 -4.12 -12.35
C ALA A 69 5.74 -2.77 -12.99
N SER A 70 4.95 -1.98 -12.27
CA SER A 70 4.73 -0.56 -12.58
C SER A 70 5.80 0.31 -11.90
N PRO A 71 6.01 1.57 -12.36
CA PRO A 71 6.87 2.50 -11.64
C PRO A 71 6.41 2.75 -10.20
N LEU A 72 5.10 2.95 -10.02
CA LEU A 72 4.45 3.25 -8.75
C LEU A 72 3.34 2.24 -8.46
N ARG A 73 3.00 2.09 -7.18
CA ARG A 73 1.79 1.37 -6.73
C ARG A 73 0.90 2.32 -5.94
N PHE A 74 -0.33 1.92 -5.65
CA PHE A 74 -1.26 2.73 -4.88
C PHE A 74 -1.74 1.97 -3.64
N ASP A 75 -1.90 2.69 -2.53
CA ASP A 75 -2.52 2.15 -1.32
C ASP A 75 -4.05 2.23 -1.38
N ASP A 76 -4.72 1.74 -0.33
CA ASP A 76 -6.18 1.70 -0.24
C ASP A 76 -6.84 3.10 -0.24
N LYS A 77 -6.05 4.17 -0.05
CA LYS A 77 -6.47 5.56 -0.08
C LYS A 77 -6.08 6.26 -1.38
N TRP A 78 -5.63 5.50 -2.38
CA TRP A 78 -5.15 6.01 -3.67
C TRP A 78 -3.95 6.94 -3.58
N ASN A 79 -3.15 6.86 -2.51
CA ASN A 79 -1.86 7.55 -2.50
C ASN A 79 -0.85 6.75 -3.31
N ALA A 80 -0.09 7.45 -4.15
CA ALA A 80 1.03 6.84 -4.84
C ALA A 80 2.12 6.43 -3.83
N GLN A 81 2.63 5.22 -4.01
CA GLN A 81 3.64 4.59 -3.18
C GLN A 81 4.81 4.13 -4.05
N PRO A 82 6.06 4.18 -3.53
CA PRO A 82 7.23 3.66 -4.24
C PRO A 82 7.05 2.19 -4.65
N TYR A 83 7.43 1.87 -5.88
CA TYR A 83 7.57 0.49 -6.36
C TYR A 83 8.86 0.34 -7.16
N LEU A 84 8.88 0.26 -8.49
CA LEU A 84 10.13 0.27 -9.25
C LEU A 84 10.85 1.64 -9.14
N ALA A 85 10.08 2.73 -9.09
CA ALA A 85 10.58 4.05 -8.72
C ALA A 85 10.57 4.22 -7.19
N GLU A 86 11.68 4.71 -6.62
CA GLU A 86 11.81 5.01 -5.19
C GLU A 86 11.32 6.41 -4.82
N SER A 87 11.33 7.33 -5.78
CA SER A 87 10.77 8.68 -5.64
C SER A 87 10.37 9.24 -7.00
N TRP A 88 9.59 10.32 -6.98
CA TRP A 88 9.16 11.02 -8.18
C TRP A 88 8.99 12.51 -7.90
N LYS A 89 9.11 13.32 -8.96
CA LYS A 89 8.92 14.78 -8.90
C LYS A 89 8.05 15.22 -10.07
N LEU A 90 6.91 15.84 -9.76
CA LEU A 90 6.10 16.54 -10.75
C LEU A 90 6.67 17.96 -10.92
N ALA A 91 6.83 18.39 -12.18
CA ALA A 91 7.22 19.76 -12.49
C ALA A 91 6.12 20.75 -12.07
N GLU A 92 6.49 22.01 -11.83
CA GLU A 92 5.56 23.04 -11.37
C GLU A 92 4.43 23.33 -12.37
N ASP A 93 4.70 23.15 -13.66
CA ASP A 93 3.70 23.28 -14.73
C ASP A 93 2.78 22.06 -14.89
N GLY A 94 3.04 20.97 -14.15
CA GLY A 94 2.30 19.71 -14.20
C GLY A 94 2.50 18.90 -15.48
N LYS A 95 3.43 19.26 -16.37
CA LYS A 95 3.59 18.65 -17.69
C LYS A 95 4.72 17.62 -17.77
N SER A 96 5.57 17.55 -16.74
CA SER A 96 6.68 16.59 -16.68
C SER A 96 6.70 15.86 -15.35
N LEU A 97 6.87 14.54 -15.39
CA LEU A 97 7.04 13.69 -14.21
C LEU A 97 8.40 12.99 -14.29
N THR A 98 9.30 13.30 -13.36
CA THR A 98 10.58 12.60 -13.22
C THR A 98 10.42 11.43 -12.25
N LEU A 99 10.84 10.24 -12.67
CA LEU A 99 10.82 9.02 -11.86
C LEU A 99 12.26 8.60 -11.52
N ASN A 100 12.61 8.50 -10.24
CA ASN A 100 13.91 8.00 -9.80
C ASN A 100 13.79 6.50 -9.54
N LEU A 101 14.44 5.69 -10.37
CA LEU A 101 14.40 4.23 -10.26
C LEU A 101 15.24 3.72 -9.09
N ARG A 102 14.80 2.63 -8.47
CA ARG A 102 15.60 1.92 -7.46
C ARG A 102 16.94 1.48 -8.04
N LYS A 103 18.00 1.69 -7.28
CA LYS A 103 19.33 1.16 -7.61
C LYS A 103 19.33 -0.36 -7.47
N GLY A 104 19.93 -1.05 -8.45
CA GLY A 104 20.08 -2.51 -8.44
C GLY A 104 18.79 -3.28 -8.72
N ALA A 105 17.75 -2.63 -9.25
CA ALA A 105 16.58 -3.33 -9.76
C ALA A 105 16.99 -4.22 -10.94
N VAL A 106 16.53 -5.48 -10.93
CA VAL A 106 16.83 -6.48 -11.96
C VAL A 106 15.57 -7.14 -12.45
N PHE A 107 15.57 -7.57 -13.70
CA PHE A 107 14.62 -8.53 -14.22
C PHE A 107 14.84 -9.91 -13.59
N HIS A 108 13.89 -10.82 -13.78
CA HIS A 108 13.97 -12.19 -13.25
C HIS A 108 15.15 -13.01 -13.81
N ASP A 109 15.72 -12.59 -14.95
CA ASP A 109 16.92 -13.17 -15.57
C ASP A 109 18.22 -12.54 -15.07
N GLY A 110 18.15 -11.58 -14.13
CA GLY A 110 19.27 -10.89 -13.54
C GLY A 110 19.76 -9.66 -14.31
N LYS A 111 19.19 -9.34 -15.48
CA LYS A 111 19.56 -8.12 -16.20
C LYS A 111 19.13 -6.87 -15.42
N PRO A 112 19.95 -5.81 -15.38
CA PRO A 112 19.57 -4.57 -14.71
C PRO A 112 18.39 -3.90 -15.43
N ILE A 113 17.48 -3.32 -14.66
CA ILE A 113 16.41 -2.47 -15.16
C ILE A 113 16.93 -1.03 -15.27
N THR A 114 16.71 -0.40 -16.41
CA THR A 114 17.14 0.97 -16.72
C THR A 114 15.97 1.88 -17.08
N SER A 115 16.22 3.20 -17.19
CA SER A 115 15.23 4.14 -17.71
C SER A 115 14.81 3.84 -19.15
N ALA A 116 15.71 3.26 -19.95
CA ALA A 116 15.42 2.87 -21.33
C ALA A 116 14.34 1.76 -21.40
N ASP A 117 14.32 0.83 -20.44
CA ASP A 117 13.30 -0.23 -20.38
C ASP A 117 11.92 0.33 -20.03
N VAL A 118 11.89 1.34 -19.14
CA VAL A 118 10.66 2.07 -18.79
C VAL A 118 10.17 2.88 -19.99
N ALA A 119 11.05 3.61 -20.67
CA ALA A 119 10.72 4.37 -21.88
C ALA A 119 10.19 3.46 -22.99
N PHE A 120 10.86 2.33 -23.24
CA PHE A 120 10.39 1.32 -24.18
C PHE A 120 8.98 0.84 -23.81
N SER A 121 8.73 0.50 -22.54
CA SER A 121 7.43 0.00 -22.09
C SER A 121 6.31 1.02 -22.28
N VAL A 122 6.55 2.29 -21.92
CA VAL A 122 5.58 3.39 -22.11
C VAL A 122 5.24 3.54 -23.60
N MET A 123 6.26 3.57 -24.46
CA MET A 123 6.06 3.73 -25.90
C MET A 123 5.40 2.50 -26.53
N ALA A 124 5.73 1.29 -26.07
CA ALA A 124 5.11 0.06 -26.51
C ALA A 124 3.62 0.00 -26.14
N ILE A 125 3.25 0.40 -24.92
CA ILE A 125 1.85 0.49 -24.49
C ILE A 125 1.11 1.53 -25.34
N LYS A 126 1.69 2.73 -25.50
CA LYS A 126 1.10 3.79 -26.32
C LYS A 126 0.85 3.31 -27.76
N ALA A 127 1.77 2.58 -28.36
CA ALA A 127 1.64 2.12 -29.74
C ALA A 127 0.64 0.96 -29.92
N ASN A 128 0.52 0.06 -28.94
CA ASN A 128 -0.13 -1.24 -29.15
C ASN A 128 -1.38 -1.50 -28.29
N HIS A 129 -1.59 -0.73 -27.21
CA HIS A 129 -2.66 -1.03 -26.27
C HIS A 129 -4.04 -0.60 -26.83
N PRO A 130 -5.11 -1.38 -26.64
CA PRO A 130 -6.44 -1.01 -27.13
C PRO A 130 -7.03 0.24 -26.46
N PHE A 131 -6.61 0.55 -25.22
CA PHE A 131 -6.99 1.79 -24.55
C PHE A 131 -5.91 2.86 -24.73
N GLN A 132 -6.12 3.72 -25.73
CA GLN A 132 -5.18 4.73 -26.20
C GLN A 132 -5.18 6.02 -25.36
N THR A 133 -6.27 6.29 -24.63
CA THR A 133 -6.45 7.56 -23.91
C THR A 133 -5.49 7.74 -22.73
N MET A 134 -5.02 6.64 -22.11
CA MET A 134 -4.16 6.71 -20.91
C MET A 134 -2.79 7.34 -21.18
N LEU A 135 -2.15 7.00 -22.30
CA LEU A 135 -0.82 7.50 -22.66
C LEU A 135 -0.85 8.43 -23.89
N GLY A 136 -2.04 8.74 -24.41
CA GLY A 136 -2.23 9.68 -25.51
C GLY A 136 -1.53 11.03 -25.29
N PRO A 137 -1.65 11.67 -24.10
CA PRO A 137 -0.98 12.94 -23.80
C PRO A 137 0.54 12.88 -23.64
N VAL A 138 1.15 11.70 -23.55
CA VAL A 138 2.61 11.58 -23.35
C VAL A 138 3.30 11.90 -24.67
N GLU A 139 3.96 13.04 -24.77
CA GLU A 139 4.64 13.47 -26.00
C GLU A 139 5.97 12.74 -26.21
N ARG A 140 6.74 12.54 -25.13
CA ARG A 140 8.05 11.87 -25.15
C ARG A 140 8.40 11.27 -23.78
N VAL A 141 9.43 10.43 -23.76
CA VAL A 141 10.10 9.96 -22.55
C VAL A 141 11.59 10.22 -22.73
N ASP A 142 12.18 10.94 -21.77
CA ASP A 142 13.59 11.38 -21.76
C ASP A 142 14.44 10.48 -20.84
#